data_AF-A0A1I4DU76-F1
#
_entry.id   AF-A0A1I4DU76-F1
#
_cell.length_a   1.000
_cell.length_b   1.000
_cell.length_c   1.000
_cell.angle_alpha   90.00
_cell.angle_beta   90.00
_cell.angle_gamma   90.00
#
_symmetry.space_group_name_H-M   'P 1'
#
loop_
_entity.id
_entity.type
_entity.pdbx_description
1 polymer ?
#
loop_
_entity_poly.entity_id
_entity_poly.type
_entity_poly.pdbx_seq_one_letter_code
_entity_poly.pdbx_strand_id
1 'polypeptide(L)'
;MKCTICDSVDVVELPVPHPSRSVVSDGSIFPWALRKSSCCVCGATSHSESLSKDKVRTFYSTDYDLGLYNSGFDVRRGGSYASLVKREAGSLQPRDVLEIGCGAGFVLKELSKIWPRSGFTGLEAASSLTVGVPQPGITILNRYLEDFSAPPGSFDLIFAINVIEHAADPCQFLNKISHLLKPEGIAILIFPSAIPNLELLFVDHVHTFTSRAFAILAAKANLRVIANTELAQSTGGDFQCATLMPLSSPHSPLRDSVRPSIPTSNELNDLTRARIRYLTAWRNLDEILLGRLVCHSTVYAFGAGETATLLRAYAPTTWSRIKILLVDDPAGARRLGIPVEAISSTDVGGGAALLLATHPRTQTRLSPYFDNKRFAVTTWHDIVDR
;
A
#
# COMPACT_ATOMS: atom_id res chain seq x y z
N MET A 1 17.67 8.86 17.46
CA MET A 1 17.36 8.00 16.30
C MET A 1 18.06 8.55 15.08
N LYS A 2 18.39 7.72 14.10
CA LYS A 2 18.99 8.15 12.83
C LYS A 2 18.08 7.67 11.69
N CYS A 3 17.85 8.52 10.70
CA CYS A 3 17.10 8.14 9.50
C CYS A 3 17.87 7.05 8.73
N THR A 4 17.21 5.93 8.45
CA THR A 4 17.79 4.80 7.69
C THR A 4 18.11 5.14 6.23
N ILE A 5 17.55 6.23 5.71
CA ILE A 5 17.70 6.63 4.31
C ILE A 5 18.79 7.69 4.13
N CYS A 6 18.74 8.80 4.87
CA CYS A 6 19.65 9.93 4.68
C CYS A 6 20.63 10.15 5.84
N ASP A 7 20.63 9.26 6.84
CA ASP A 7 21.57 9.32 7.96
C ASP A 7 21.43 10.56 8.87
N SER A 8 20.42 11.40 8.65
CA SER A 8 20.13 12.53 9.54
C SER A 8 19.65 12.08 10.91
N VAL A 9 20.01 12.83 11.96
CA VAL A 9 19.48 12.67 13.32
C VAL A 9 18.23 13.52 13.58
N ASP A 10 17.88 14.41 12.63
CA ASP A 10 16.68 15.24 12.68
C ASP A 10 15.45 14.41 12.27
N VAL A 11 14.92 13.70 13.27
CA VAL A 11 13.84 12.72 13.16
C VAL A 11 12.85 12.95 14.30
N VAL A 12 11.57 12.99 13.95
CA VAL A 12 10.46 13.21 14.89
C VAL A 12 9.64 11.94 15.05
N GLU A 13 9.42 11.52 16.28
CA GLU A 13 8.46 10.45 16.61
C GLU A 13 7.04 10.86 16.24
N LEU A 14 6.32 9.99 15.54
CA LEU A 14 4.93 10.23 15.17
C LEU A 14 3.98 9.73 16.26
N PRO A 15 2.77 10.31 16.36
CA PRO A 15 1.73 9.81 17.25
C PRO A 15 1.41 8.34 16.99
N VAL A 16 1.23 7.58 18.06
CA VAL A 16 0.87 6.16 18.02
C VAL A 16 -0.67 6.06 17.95
N PRO A 17 -1.25 5.45 16.90
CA PRO A 17 -2.71 5.33 16.76
C PRO A 17 -3.38 4.50 17.85
N HIS A 18 -2.72 3.45 18.37
CA HIS A 18 -3.22 2.69 19.52
C HIS A 18 -2.05 2.17 20.37
N PRO A 19 -2.11 2.26 21.71
CA PRO A 19 -0.96 2.03 22.59
C PRO A 19 -0.46 0.58 22.65
N SER A 20 -1.27 -0.39 22.21
CA SER A 20 -0.96 -1.82 22.36
C SER A 20 -1.36 -2.70 21.17
N ARG A 21 -1.73 -2.12 20.02
CA ARG A 21 -2.06 -2.91 18.84
C ARG A 21 -1.79 -2.17 17.54
N SER A 22 -1.59 -2.94 16.49
CA SER A 22 -1.41 -2.50 15.11
C SER A 22 -2.04 -3.51 14.17
N VAL A 23 -1.98 -3.25 12.87
CA VAL A 23 -2.57 -4.12 11.87
C VAL A 23 -1.64 -4.27 10.66
N VAL A 24 -1.58 -5.49 10.15
CA VAL A 24 -0.88 -5.84 8.91
C VAL A 24 -1.81 -5.58 7.72
N SER A 25 -1.29 -5.32 6.53
CA SER A 25 -2.08 -5.06 5.31
C SER A 25 -3.07 -6.18 4.94
N ASP A 26 -2.81 -7.43 5.34
CA ASP A 26 -3.75 -8.57 5.23
C ASP A 26 -4.96 -8.45 6.20
N GLY A 27 -4.88 -7.56 7.19
CA GLY A 27 -5.89 -7.31 8.21
C GLY A 27 -5.71 -8.06 9.52
N SER A 28 -4.61 -8.77 9.68
CA SER A 28 -4.21 -9.42 10.92
C SER A 28 -3.86 -8.39 11.99
N ILE A 29 -4.44 -8.52 13.19
CA ILE A 29 -4.16 -7.65 14.33
C ILE A 29 -2.92 -8.14 15.06
N PHE A 30 -1.97 -7.24 15.27
CA PHE A 30 -0.72 -7.53 15.97
C PHE A 30 -0.73 -6.89 17.37
N PRO A 31 -0.24 -7.57 18.42
CA PRO A 31 -0.39 -7.13 19.81
C PRO A 31 0.65 -6.07 20.24
N TRP A 32 1.16 -5.26 19.31
CA TRP A 32 2.15 -4.21 19.57
C TRP A 32 1.72 -2.88 18.96
N ALA A 33 2.20 -1.78 19.54
CA ALA A 33 1.88 -0.45 19.07
C ALA A 33 2.58 -0.12 17.74
N LEU A 34 1.89 0.59 16.83
CA LEU A 34 2.50 1.14 15.63
C LEU A 34 3.36 2.37 15.98
N ARG A 35 4.68 2.18 16.09
CA ARG A 35 5.64 3.26 16.36
C ARG A 35 6.40 3.61 15.10
N LYS A 36 6.12 4.79 14.53
CA LYS A 36 6.81 5.31 13.34
C LYS A 36 7.44 6.67 13.64
N SER A 37 8.47 7.00 12.88
CA SER A 37 9.15 8.29 12.93
C SER A 37 9.27 8.91 11.55
N SER A 38 9.35 10.24 11.47
CA SER A 38 9.45 11.01 10.23
C SER A 38 10.74 11.82 10.23
N CYS A 39 11.56 11.67 9.19
CA CYS A 39 12.77 12.47 9.03
C CYS A 39 12.46 13.86 8.48
N CYS A 40 12.94 14.92 9.14
CA CYS A 40 12.72 16.30 8.70
C CYS A 40 13.62 16.74 7.53
N VAL A 41 14.68 15.96 7.22
CA VAL A 41 15.65 16.28 6.15
C VAL A 41 15.29 15.64 4.82
N CYS A 42 14.89 14.37 4.81
CA CYS A 42 14.48 13.69 3.57
C CYS A 42 12.99 13.40 3.49
N GLY A 43 12.23 13.47 4.59
CA GLY A 43 10.81 13.16 4.61
C GLY A 43 10.47 11.67 4.61
N ALA A 44 11.46 10.77 4.71
CA ALA A 44 11.17 9.35 4.88
C ALA A 44 10.45 9.09 6.20
N THR A 45 9.50 8.15 6.19
CA THR A 45 8.97 7.54 7.41
C THR A 45 9.54 6.13 7.54
N SER A 46 9.85 5.73 8.76
CA SER A 46 10.16 4.33 9.09
C SER A 46 9.58 3.95 10.44
N HIS A 47 9.66 2.67 10.84
CA HIS A 47 9.49 2.32 12.24
C HIS A 47 10.52 3.02 13.11
N SER A 48 10.09 3.44 14.30
CA SER A 48 10.94 4.06 15.32
C SER A 48 11.98 3.08 15.84
N GLU A 49 11.61 1.80 15.94
CA GLU A 49 12.52 0.71 16.24
C GLU A 49 12.77 -0.10 14.97
N SER A 50 14.03 -0.46 14.72
CA SER A 50 14.35 -1.27 13.56
C SER A 50 13.66 -2.64 13.66
N LEU A 51 12.88 -3.00 12.65
CA LEU A 51 12.38 -4.36 12.50
C LEU A 51 13.48 -5.22 11.89
N SER A 52 13.77 -6.37 12.52
CA SER A 52 14.67 -7.35 11.93
C SER A 52 14.04 -8.00 10.71
N LYS A 53 14.86 -8.56 9.81
CA LYS A 53 14.36 -9.33 8.66
C LYS A 53 13.41 -10.44 9.07
N ASP A 54 13.72 -11.15 10.16
CA ASP A 54 12.86 -12.22 10.67
C ASP A 54 11.50 -11.68 11.13
N LYS A 55 11.47 -10.53 11.82
CA LYS A 55 10.22 -9.87 12.22
C LYS A 55 9.39 -9.46 11.00
N VAL A 56 10.00 -8.85 9.99
CA VAL A 56 9.28 -8.47 8.76
C VAL A 56 8.74 -9.71 8.04
N ARG A 57 9.53 -10.77 7.95
CA ARG A 57 9.09 -12.05 7.36
C ARG A 57 7.94 -12.70 8.13
N THR A 58 7.79 -12.45 9.43
CA THR A 58 6.63 -12.98 10.18
C THR A 58 5.29 -12.42 9.72
N PHE A 59 5.27 -11.25 9.05
CA PHE A 59 4.05 -10.72 8.45
C PHE A 59 3.61 -11.52 7.22
N TYR A 60 4.56 -12.14 6.50
CA TYR A 60 4.34 -12.92 5.29
C TYR A 60 4.42 -14.43 5.53
N SER A 61 3.87 -14.90 6.66
CA SER A 61 3.80 -16.32 6.99
C SER A 61 2.86 -17.07 6.03
N THR A 62 2.75 -18.39 6.18
CA THR A 62 1.83 -19.23 5.37
C THR A 62 0.37 -18.78 5.38
N ASP A 63 -0.03 -18.03 6.39
CA ASP A 63 -1.42 -17.57 6.57
C ASP A 63 -1.66 -16.16 5.99
N TYR A 64 -0.64 -15.53 5.40
CA TYR A 64 -0.79 -14.23 4.75
C TYR A 64 -1.73 -14.36 3.55
N ASP A 65 -2.85 -13.64 3.62
CA ASP A 65 -3.90 -13.63 2.61
C ASP A 65 -4.32 -12.18 2.31
N LEU A 66 -3.92 -11.68 1.13
CA LEU A 66 -4.41 -10.39 0.64
C LEU A 66 -5.89 -10.43 0.20
N GLY A 67 -6.52 -11.61 0.20
CA GLY A 67 -7.88 -11.83 -0.29
C GLY A 67 -7.97 -11.68 -1.81
N LEU A 68 -6.88 -11.95 -2.52
CA LEU A 68 -6.82 -11.93 -3.99
C LEU A 68 -7.51 -13.19 -4.53
N TYR A 69 -8.84 -13.26 -4.41
CA TYR A 69 -9.65 -14.44 -4.73
C TYR A 69 -9.92 -14.61 -6.22
N ASN A 70 -8.95 -14.29 -7.09
CA ASN A 70 -9.09 -14.46 -8.54
C ASN A 70 -10.38 -13.78 -9.06
N SER A 71 -10.75 -12.66 -8.42
CA SER A 71 -12.04 -12.01 -8.63
C SER A 71 -11.99 -11.16 -9.90
N GLY A 72 -13.16 -10.81 -10.45
CA GLY A 72 -13.22 -9.85 -11.56
C GLY A 72 -12.60 -8.49 -11.22
N PHE A 73 -12.44 -8.16 -9.94
CA PHE A 73 -11.74 -6.97 -9.48
C PHE A 73 -10.21 -7.08 -9.63
N ASP A 74 -9.62 -8.22 -9.29
CA ASP A 74 -8.18 -8.46 -9.38
C ASP A 74 -7.69 -8.45 -10.83
N VAL A 75 -8.49 -9.03 -11.74
CA VAL A 75 -8.22 -8.99 -13.19
C VAL A 75 -8.21 -7.55 -13.72
N ARG A 76 -9.21 -6.73 -13.33
CA ARG A 76 -9.27 -5.32 -13.73
C ARG A 76 -8.11 -4.50 -13.16
N ARG A 77 -7.74 -4.77 -11.91
CA ARG A 77 -6.60 -4.13 -11.25
C ARG A 77 -5.29 -4.50 -11.96
N GLY A 78 -5.11 -5.77 -12.30
CA GLY A 78 -3.98 -6.28 -13.08
C GLY A 78 -3.83 -5.56 -14.42
N GLY A 79 -4.91 -5.40 -15.18
CA GLY A 79 -4.89 -4.65 -16.45
C GLY A 79 -4.56 -3.15 -16.27
N SER A 80 -5.03 -2.53 -15.20
CA SER A 80 -4.73 -1.12 -14.90
C SER A 80 -3.25 -0.92 -14.58
N TYR A 81 -2.67 -1.80 -13.76
CA TYR A 81 -1.23 -1.78 -13.47
C TYR A 81 -0.38 -2.13 -14.68
N ALA A 82 -0.78 -3.11 -15.50
CA ALA A 82 -0.09 -3.42 -16.75
C ALA A 82 -0.06 -2.21 -17.71
N SER A 83 -1.18 -1.49 -17.81
CA SER A 83 -1.26 -0.24 -18.60
C SER A 83 -0.31 0.83 -18.07
N LEU A 84 -0.23 0.98 -16.75
CA LEU A 84 0.69 1.90 -16.08
C LEU A 84 2.15 1.52 -16.33
N VAL A 85 2.53 0.26 -16.09
CA VAL A 85 3.89 -0.25 -16.37
C VAL A 85 4.24 -0.04 -17.84
N LYS A 86 3.32 -0.33 -18.77
CA LYS A 86 3.56 -0.11 -20.20
C LYS A 86 3.79 1.37 -20.55
N ARG A 87 3.04 2.27 -19.92
CA ARG A 87 3.18 3.73 -20.10
C ARG A 87 4.55 4.20 -19.61
N GLU A 88 4.92 3.83 -18.40
CA GLU A 88 6.20 4.21 -17.79
C GLU A 88 7.40 3.58 -18.51
N ALA A 89 7.21 2.40 -19.11
CA ALA A 89 8.21 1.79 -19.99
C ALA A 89 8.40 2.52 -21.33
N GLY A 90 7.51 3.46 -21.68
CA GLY A 90 7.62 4.27 -22.89
C GLY A 90 7.73 3.42 -24.16
N SER A 91 8.78 3.66 -24.96
CA SER A 91 9.05 2.93 -26.19
C SER A 91 9.79 1.60 -26.01
N LEU A 92 10.13 1.20 -24.77
CA LEU A 92 10.85 -0.04 -24.49
C LEU A 92 10.06 -1.25 -25.02
N GLN A 93 10.79 -2.19 -25.63
CA GLN A 93 10.32 -3.51 -26.06
C GLN A 93 11.18 -4.55 -25.33
N PRO A 94 10.89 -4.84 -24.05
CA PRO A 94 11.76 -5.67 -23.23
C PRO A 94 11.74 -7.12 -23.74
N ARG A 95 12.87 -7.84 -23.69
CA ARG A 95 12.87 -9.29 -23.93
C ARG A 95 12.75 -10.06 -22.63
N ASP A 96 13.37 -9.57 -21.57
CA ASP A 96 13.38 -10.21 -20.26
C ASP A 96 12.77 -9.28 -19.21
N VAL A 97 11.65 -9.71 -18.61
CA VAL A 97 10.87 -8.94 -17.63
C VAL A 97 10.83 -9.66 -16.29
N LEU A 98 11.11 -8.94 -15.20
CA LEU A 98 10.97 -9.42 -13.83
C LEU A 98 9.90 -8.61 -13.08
N GLU A 99 8.91 -9.29 -12.51
CA GLU A 99 8.03 -8.72 -11.47
C GLU A 99 8.43 -9.24 -10.10
N ILE A 100 8.60 -8.34 -9.15
CA ILE A 100 8.87 -8.65 -7.74
C ILE A 100 7.55 -8.47 -6.97
N GLY A 101 7.14 -9.47 -6.20
CA GLY A 101 5.83 -9.51 -5.52
C GLY A 101 4.68 -9.69 -6.50
N CYS A 102 4.78 -10.67 -7.41
CA CYS A 102 3.85 -10.80 -8.54
C CYS A 102 2.46 -11.34 -8.15
N GLY A 103 2.26 -11.81 -6.91
CA GLY A 103 1.05 -12.52 -6.51
C GLY A 103 0.72 -13.66 -7.48
N ALA A 104 -0.54 -13.71 -7.91
CA ALA A 104 -1.02 -14.70 -8.88
C ALA A 104 -0.61 -14.42 -10.35
N GLY A 105 0.16 -13.36 -10.62
CA GLY A 105 0.72 -13.05 -11.95
C GLY A 105 -0.24 -12.35 -12.92
N PHE A 106 -1.29 -11.67 -12.44
CA PHE A 106 -2.25 -10.98 -13.32
C PHE A 106 -1.59 -9.89 -14.18
N VAL A 107 -0.65 -9.14 -13.61
CA VAL A 107 0.06 -8.06 -14.34
C VAL A 107 0.94 -8.67 -15.43
N LEU A 108 1.73 -9.71 -15.13
CA LEU A 108 2.51 -10.46 -16.13
C LEU A 108 1.63 -10.97 -17.27
N LYS A 109 0.44 -11.51 -16.95
CA LYS A 109 -0.51 -12.02 -17.96
C LYS A 109 -1.02 -10.94 -18.90
N GLU A 110 -1.27 -9.73 -18.40
CA GLU A 110 -1.71 -8.62 -19.26
C GLU A 110 -0.53 -8.04 -20.06
N LEU A 111 0.66 -7.94 -19.45
CA LEU A 111 1.87 -7.49 -20.14
C LEU A 111 2.32 -8.47 -21.23
N SER A 112 2.12 -9.79 -21.07
CA SER A 112 2.47 -10.78 -22.09
C SER A 112 1.64 -10.67 -23.36
N LYS A 113 0.42 -10.13 -23.27
CA LYS A 113 -0.40 -9.78 -24.46
C LYS A 113 0.16 -8.54 -25.17
N ILE A 114 0.73 -7.60 -24.43
CA ILE A 114 1.30 -6.36 -24.96
C ILE A 114 2.70 -6.62 -25.56
N TRP A 115 3.49 -7.48 -24.93
CA TRP A 115 4.83 -7.87 -25.35
C TRP A 115 4.94 -9.39 -25.55
N PRO A 116 4.36 -9.93 -26.65
CA PRO A 116 4.25 -11.38 -26.87
C PRO A 116 5.59 -12.08 -27.17
N ARG A 117 6.68 -11.32 -27.30
CA ARG A 117 8.03 -11.84 -27.54
C ARG A 117 8.92 -11.83 -26.30
N SER A 118 8.38 -11.42 -25.15
CA SER A 118 9.12 -11.34 -23.89
C SER A 118 9.00 -12.63 -23.09
N GLY A 119 10.06 -12.97 -22.37
CA GLY A 119 10.03 -13.89 -21.24
C GLY A 119 9.72 -13.13 -19.95
N PHE A 120 8.82 -13.68 -19.13
CA PHE A 120 8.40 -13.09 -17.88
C PHE A 120 8.78 -13.99 -16.71
N THR A 121 9.42 -13.41 -15.70
CA THR A 121 9.69 -14.04 -14.40
C THR A 121 8.95 -13.26 -13.32
N GLY A 122 8.21 -13.95 -12.46
CA GLY A 122 7.57 -13.39 -11.27
C GLY A 122 8.18 -13.99 -10.01
N LEU A 123 8.45 -13.16 -9.00
CA LEU A 123 8.85 -13.61 -7.67
C LEU A 123 7.70 -13.35 -6.69
N GLU A 124 7.26 -14.38 -5.97
CA GLU A 124 6.22 -14.24 -4.94
C GLU A 124 6.57 -15.11 -3.73
N ALA A 125 6.71 -14.50 -2.56
CA ALA A 125 7.13 -15.21 -1.35
C ALA A 125 5.96 -15.93 -0.66
N ALA A 126 4.74 -15.40 -0.73
CA ALA A 126 3.55 -16.00 -0.15
C ALA A 126 3.10 -17.20 -0.99
N SER A 127 3.38 -18.41 -0.51
CA SER A 127 3.11 -19.66 -1.23
C SER A 127 1.64 -19.81 -1.64
N SER A 128 0.70 -19.30 -0.83
CA SER A 128 -0.74 -19.28 -1.11
C SER A 128 -1.10 -18.55 -2.42
N LEU A 129 -0.29 -17.57 -2.83
CA LEU A 129 -0.50 -16.75 -4.02
C LEU A 129 0.26 -17.26 -5.25
N THR A 130 1.19 -18.22 -5.07
CA THR A 130 2.05 -18.74 -6.15
C THR A 130 1.37 -19.71 -7.10
N VAL A 131 0.14 -20.14 -6.80
CA VAL A 131 -0.72 -20.90 -7.73
C VAL A 131 -1.30 -19.93 -8.78
N GLY A 132 -0.40 -19.27 -9.51
CA GLY A 132 -0.75 -18.32 -10.55
C GLY A 132 -1.29 -19.02 -11.81
N VAL A 133 -1.86 -18.22 -12.71
CA VAL A 133 -2.43 -18.74 -13.96
C VAL A 133 -1.31 -19.32 -14.83
N PRO A 134 -1.30 -20.63 -15.16
CA PRO A 134 -0.31 -21.18 -16.09
C PRO A 134 -0.45 -20.47 -17.44
N GLN A 135 0.62 -19.86 -17.91
CA GLN A 135 0.66 -19.12 -19.18
C GLN A 135 2.02 -19.37 -19.86
N PRO A 136 2.03 -19.71 -21.16
CA PRO A 136 3.27 -19.78 -21.92
C PRO A 136 4.08 -18.48 -21.80
N GLY A 137 5.38 -18.60 -21.54
CA GLY A 137 6.28 -17.45 -21.41
C GLY A 137 6.28 -16.77 -20.03
N ILE A 138 5.50 -17.25 -19.05
CA ILE A 138 5.48 -16.74 -17.68
C ILE A 138 5.97 -17.82 -16.71
N THR A 139 6.99 -17.50 -15.91
CA THR A 139 7.51 -18.35 -14.83
C THR A 139 7.33 -17.64 -13.49
N ILE A 140 6.57 -18.22 -12.56
CA ILE A 140 6.42 -17.69 -11.20
C ILE A 140 7.24 -18.56 -10.24
N LEU A 141 8.10 -17.94 -9.44
CA LEU A 141 8.99 -18.59 -8.49
C LEU A 141 8.60 -18.20 -7.07
N ASN A 142 8.46 -19.21 -6.20
CA ASN A 142 8.21 -18.97 -4.78
C ASN A 142 9.49 -18.52 -4.07
N ARG A 143 9.84 -17.23 -4.18
CA ARG A 143 11.11 -16.68 -3.69
C ARG A 143 10.95 -15.23 -3.28
N TYR A 144 11.70 -14.83 -2.26
CA TYR A 144 12.03 -13.43 -2.00
C TYR A 144 13.07 -12.94 -3.02
N LEU A 145 13.11 -11.63 -3.28
CA LEU A 145 14.10 -11.01 -4.16
C LEU A 145 15.54 -11.25 -3.66
N GLU A 146 15.72 -11.21 -2.35
CA GLU A 146 17.00 -11.40 -1.66
C GLU A 146 17.59 -12.78 -1.91
N ASP A 147 16.71 -13.79 -2.02
CA ASP A 147 17.08 -15.20 -2.22
C ASP A 147 17.16 -15.58 -3.71
N PHE A 148 16.66 -14.71 -4.61
CA PHE A 148 16.70 -14.94 -6.05
C PHE A 148 18.08 -14.64 -6.62
N SER A 149 18.59 -15.50 -7.50
CA SER A 149 19.88 -15.33 -8.16
C SER A 149 19.77 -15.53 -9.67
N ALA A 150 20.31 -14.59 -10.42
CA ALA A 150 20.47 -14.65 -11.87
C ALA A 150 21.77 -13.89 -12.23
N PRO A 151 22.33 -14.10 -13.44
CA PRO A 151 23.49 -13.33 -13.89
C PRO A 151 23.26 -11.82 -13.80
N PRO A 152 24.30 -11.00 -13.54
CA PRO A 152 24.18 -9.56 -13.59
C PRO A 152 23.66 -9.10 -14.96
N GLY A 153 22.76 -8.11 -15.01
CA GLY A 153 22.20 -7.62 -16.27
C GLY A 153 21.33 -8.64 -17.01
N SER A 154 20.50 -9.39 -16.28
CA SER A 154 19.59 -10.37 -16.88
C SER A 154 18.30 -9.76 -17.44
N PHE A 155 17.84 -8.61 -16.93
CA PHE A 155 16.51 -8.08 -17.25
C PHE A 155 16.54 -6.72 -17.95
N ASP A 156 15.71 -6.55 -18.97
CA ASP A 156 15.47 -5.26 -19.64
C ASP A 156 14.51 -4.39 -18.82
N LEU A 157 13.55 -5.02 -18.13
CA LEU A 157 12.57 -4.36 -17.28
C LEU A 157 12.43 -5.14 -15.97
N ILE A 158 12.57 -4.42 -14.85
CA ILE A 158 12.21 -4.92 -13.52
C ILE A 158 11.09 -4.03 -12.98
N PHE A 159 10.05 -4.60 -12.40
CA PHE A 159 9.04 -3.79 -11.72
C PHE A 159 8.55 -4.43 -10.43
N ALA A 160 8.05 -3.61 -9.52
CA ALA A 160 7.43 -4.05 -8.28
C ALA A 160 6.28 -3.12 -7.92
N ILE A 161 5.18 -3.70 -7.43
CA ILE A 161 3.95 -2.98 -7.11
C ILE A 161 3.60 -3.28 -5.67
N ASN A 162 3.70 -2.28 -4.82
CA ASN A 162 3.43 -2.37 -3.39
C ASN A 162 4.31 -3.43 -2.70
N VAL A 163 5.63 -3.28 -2.81
CA VAL A 163 6.62 -4.25 -2.29
C VAL A 163 7.72 -3.56 -1.49
N ILE A 164 8.33 -2.51 -2.05
CA ILE A 164 9.53 -1.90 -1.45
C ILE A 164 9.25 -1.26 -0.08
N GLU A 165 8.03 -0.79 0.17
CA GLU A 165 7.59 -0.27 1.46
C GLU A 165 7.66 -1.33 2.57
N HIS A 166 7.62 -2.61 2.22
CA HIS A 166 7.69 -3.73 3.15
C HIS A 166 9.11 -4.27 3.33
N ALA A 167 10.06 -3.84 2.49
CA ALA A 167 11.43 -4.32 2.55
C ALA A 167 12.08 -3.95 3.88
N ALA A 168 12.67 -4.93 4.58
CA ALA A 168 13.42 -4.66 5.81
C ALA A 168 14.67 -3.80 5.56
N ASP A 169 15.27 -3.92 4.38
CA ASP A 169 16.37 -3.08 3.91
C ASP A 169 16.09 -2.63 2.47
N PRO A 170 15.51 -1.44 2.28
CA PRO A 170 15.13 -0.96 0.96
C PRO A 170 16.36 -0.58 0.13
N CYS A 171 17.53 -0.37 0.75
CA CYS A 171 18.78 -0.15 0.00
C CYS A 171 19.29 -1.46 -0.58
N GLN A 172 19.24 -2.56 0.17
CA GLN A 172 19.56 -3.89 -0.34
C GLN A 172 18.60 -4.30 -1.47
N PHE A 173 17.31 -3.99 -1.33
CA PHE A 173 16.30 -4.21 -2.36
C PHE A 173 16.69 -3.52 -3.68
N LEU A 174 16.98 -2.21 -3.63
CA LEU A 174 17.41 -1.47 -4.84
C LEU A 174 18.77 -1.91 -5.38
N ASN A 175 19.73 -2.29 -4.51
CA ASN A 175 21.01 -2.85 -4.95
C ASN A 175 20.81 -4.14 -5.76
N LYS A 176 19.88 -5.00 -5.33
CA LYS A 176 19.55 -6.23 -6.06
C LYS A 176 18.91 -5.93 -7.41
N ILE A 177 18.02 -4.94 -7.48
CA ILE A 177 17.47 -4.44 -8.76
C ILE A 177 18.60 -3.94 -9.65
N SER A 178 19.47 -3.06 -9.16
CA SER A 178 20.58 -2.51 -9.94
C SER A 178 21.52 -3.59 -10.49
N HIS A 179 21.76 -4.66 -9.73
CA HIS A 179 22.60 -5.77 -10.15
C HIS A 179 21.96 -6.60 -11.28
N LEU A 180 20.65 -6.83 -11.20
CA LEU A 180 19.90 -7.67 -12.14
C LEU A 180 19.54 -6.91 -13.43
N LEU A 181 19.54 -5.58 -13.39
CA LEU A 181 19.13 -4.74 -14.52
C LEU A 181 20.25 -4.62 -15.56
N LYS A 182 19.88 -4.75 -16.84
CA LYS A 182 20.80 -4.49 -17.97
C LYS A 182 21.26 -3.03 -17.98
N PRO A 183 22.40 -2.69 -18.62
CA PRO A 183 22.89 -1.31 -18.70
C PRO A 183 21.89 -0.29 -19.25
N GLU A 184 21.01 -0.70 -20.18
CA GLU A 184 19.95 0.15 -20.74
C GLU A 184 18.55 -0.24 -20.22
N GLY A 185 18.50 -1.11 -19.21
CA GLY A 185 17.24 -1.51 -18.58
C GLY A 185 16.66 -0.42 -17.70
N ILE A 186 15.37 -0.53 -17.41
CA ILE A 186 14.68 0.36 -16.48
C ILE A 186 14.04 -0.44 -15.34
N ALA A 187 13.92 0.20 -14.18
CA ALA A 187 13.09 -0.31 -13.09
C ALA A 187 11.87 0.58 -12.88
N ILE A 188 10.69 0.01 -12.63
CA ILE A 188 9.46 0.76 -12.36
C ILE A 188 8.91 0.29 -11.01
N LEU A 189 8.90 1.17 -10.01
CA LEU A 189 8.37 0.84 -8.69
C LEU A 189 7.14 1.67 -8.39
N ILE A 190 6.05 0.99 -8.01
CA ILE A 190 4.82 1.60 -7.51
C ILE A 190 4.75 1.33 -6.02
N PHE A 191 4.59 2.37 -5.21
CA PHE A 191 4.58 2.29 -3.76
C PHE A 191 3.78 3.44 -3.15
N PRO A 192 3.39 3.39 -1.86
CA PRO A 192 2.58 4.41 -1.23
C PRO A 192 3.11 5.83 -1.38
N SER A 193 2.19 6.77 -1.57
CA SER A 193 2.47 8.21 -1.55
C SER A 193 3.06 8.62 -0.19
N ALA A 194 3.88 9.67 -0.20
CA ALA A 194 4.45 10.22 1.02
C ALA A 194 3.42 11.01 1.86
N ILE A 195 2.36 11.48 1.21
CA ILE A 195 1.26 12.24 1.79
C ILE A 195 0.46 11.31 2.72
N PRO A 196 0.04 11.76 3.92
CA PRO A 196 -0.73 10.92 4.84
C PRO A 196 -1.97 10.31 4.17
N ASN A 197 -2.08 8.99 4.30
CA ASN A 197 -3.17 8.15 3.81
C ASN A 197 -3.21 6.86 4.67
N LEU A 198 -4.10 5.92 4.32
CA LEU A 198 -4.28 4.68 5.07
C LEU A 198 -3.02 3.80 5.14
N GLU A 199 -2.15 3.86 4.13
CA GLU A 199 -0.90 3.07 4.05
C GLU A 199 0.07 3.37 5.20
N LEU A 200 -0.03 4.58 5.80
CA LEU A 200 0.78 4.96 6.95
C LEU A 200 0.44 4.13 8.21
N LEU A 201 -0.75 3.51 8.26
CA LEU A 201 -1.31 2.83 9.42
C LEU A 201 -1.02 1.32 9.48
N PHE A 202 -0.38 0.76 8.45
CA PHE A 202 0.01 -0.65 8.43
C PHE A 202 1.38 -0.86 9.07
N VAL A 203 1.51 -1.93 9.85
CA VAL A 203 2.74 -2.28 10.58
C VAL A 203 3.80 -2.90 9.67
N ASP A 204 3.37 -3.62 8.64
CA ASP A 204 4.22 -4.21 7.61
C ASP A 204 4.67 -3.19 6.56
N HIS A 205 4.10 -1.97 6.56
CA HIS A 205 4.60 -0.84 5.76
C HIS A 205 5.76 -0.19 6.52
N VAL A 206 6.93 -0.82 6.39
CA VAL A 206 8.17 -0.47 7.09
C VAL A 206 8.68 0.91 6.70
N HIS A 207 8.48 1.30 5.45
CA HIS A 207 9.00 2.55 4.89
C HIS A 207 7.94 3.33 4.11
N THR A 208 8.00 4.66 4.21
CA THR A 208 7.29 5.58 3.30
C THR A 208 8.30 6.57 2.72
N PHE A 209 8.28 6.77 1.41
CA PHE A 209 9.30 7.56 0.72
C PHE A 209 8.71 8.82 0.09
N THR A 210 9.32 9.98 0.35
CA THR A 210 9.18 11.15 -0.55
C THR A 210 10.03 10.94 -1.79
N SER A 211 9.81 11.76 -2.83
CA SER A 211 10.70 11.81 -4.00
C SER A 211 12.17 12.07 -3.60
N ARG A 212 12.43 12.92 -2.61
CA ARG A 212 13.78 13.20 -2.09
C ARG A 212 14.39 11.99 -1.39
N ALA A 213 13.67 11.36 -0.48
CA ALA A 213 14.14 10.16 0.22
C ALA A 213 14.43 9.02 -0.76
N PHE A 214 13.50 8.79 -1.70
CA PHE A 214 13.64 7.75 -2.70
C PHE A 214 14.82 8.01 -3.65
N ALA A 215 15.05 9.27 -4.06
CA ALA A 215 16.21 9.63 -4.87
C ALA A 215 17.55 9.39 -4.15
N ILE A 216 17.64 9.71 -2.86
CA ILE A 216 18.83 9.40 -2.03
C ILE A 216 19.06 7.89 -1.98
N LEU A 217 18.00 7.12 -1.73
CA LEU A 217 18.06 5.66 -1.67
C LEU A 217 18.50 5.05 -3.01
N ALA A 218 17.92 5.50 -4.12
CA ALA A 218 18.28 5.07 -5.46
C ALA A 218 19.76 5.35 -5.76
N ALA A 219 20.25 6.55 -5.44
CA ALA A 219 21.64 6.92 -5.66
C ALA A 219 22.62 6.03 -4.86
N LYS A 220 22.27 5.69 -3.60
CA LYS A 220 23.05 4.72 -2.79
C LYS A 220 23.13 3.32 -3.45
N ALA A 221 22.17 2.99 -4.30
CA ALA A 221 22.10 1.72 -5.02
C ALA A 221 22.59 1.79 -6.48
N ASN A 222 23.34 2.83 -6.84
CA ASN A 222 23.82 3.08 -8.21
C ASN A 222 22.71 3.26 -9.26
N LEU A 223 21.52 3.71 -8.83
CA LEU A 223 20.38 4.03 -9.68
C LEU A 223 20.10 5.54 -9.64
N ARG A 224 19.50 6.07 -10.69
CA ARG A 224 18.87 7.41 -10.71
C ARG A 224 17.39 7.30 -10.97
N VAL A 225 16.61 8.15 -10.31
CA VAL A 225 15.18 8.33 -10.58
C VAL A 225 15.04 9.27 -11.77
N ILE A 226 14.44 8.78 -12.86
CA ILE A 226 14.24 9.55 -14.09
C ILE A 226 12.82 10.15 -14.18
N ALA A 227 11.86 9.58 -13.46
CA ALA A 227 10.50 10.09 -13.29
C ALA A 227 9.96 9.65 -11.93
N ASN A 228 9.14 10.49 -11.28
CA ASN A 228 8.34 10.12 -10.12
C ASN A 228 7.01 10.90 -10.16
N THR A 229 5.89 10.19 -10.15
CA THR A 229 4.55 10.75 -10.34
C THR A 229 3.58 10.19 -9.32
N GLU A 230 2.82 11.06 -8.65
CA GLU A 230 1.66 10.66 -7.85
C GLU A 230 0.57 10.09 -8.77
N LEU A 231 0.05 8.91 -8.44
CA LEU A 231 -0.96 8.27 -9.26
C LEU A 231 -2.31 8.93 -9.04
N ALA A 232 -3.07 9.10 -10.13
CA ALA A 232 -4.43 9.61 -10.06
C ALA A 232 -5.33 8.64 -9.28
N GLN A 233 -6.39 9.17 -8.67
CA GLN A 233 -7.36 8.38 -7.91
C GLN A 233 -7.93 7.17 -8.68
N SER A 234 -8.16 7.34 -9.98
CA SER A 234 -8.65 6.28 -10.88
C SER A 234 -7.67 5.13 -11.10
N THR A 235 -6.38 5.31 -10.76
CA THR A 235 -5.30 4.35 -10.98
C THR A 235 -4.56 3.95 -9.70
N GLY A 236 -5.03 4.40 -8.52
CA GLY A 236 -4.44 4.13 -7.21
C GLY A 236 -4.03 5.39 -6.45
N GLY A 237 -4.98 6.28 -6.15
CA GLY A 237 -4.75 7.67 -5.68
C GLY A 237 -3.95 7.90 -4.40
N ASP A 238 -3.48 6.83 -3.75
CA ASP A 238 -2.67 6.88 -2.53
C ASP A 238 -1.25 6.32 -2.78
N PHE A 239 -0.89 6.12 -4.05
CA PHE A 239 0.38 5.55 -4.50
C PHE A 239 1.10 6.53 -5.43
N GLN A 240 2.42 6.38 -5.52
CA GLN A 240 3.29 7.05 -6.48
C GLN A 240 4.03 6.01 -7.31
N CYS A 241 4.50 6.42 -8.49
CA CYS A 241 5.25 5.56 -9.39
C CYS A 241 6.59 6.22 -9.73
N ALA A 242 7.68 5.52 -9.46
CA ALA A 242 9.03 5.96 -9.77
C ALA A 242 9.67 5.06 -10.83
N THR A 243 10.24 5.69 -11.85
CA THR A 243 11.00 5.01 -12.91
C THR A 243 12.48 5.29 -12.69
N LEU A 244 13.29 4.23 -12.67
CA LEU A 244 14.72 4.27 -12.40
C LEU A 244 15.54 3.71 -13.55
N MET A 245 16.79 4.14 -13.61
CA MET A 245 17.82 3.62 -14.51
C MET A 245 19.16 3.48 -13.78
N PRO A 246 20.07 2.63 -14.28
CA PRO A 246 21.47 2.65 -13.83
C PRO A 246 22.08 4.05 -13.97
N LEU A 247 22.91 4.45 -13.00
CA LEU A 247 23.63 5.73 -13.06
C LEU A 247 24.59 5.81 -14.25
N SER A 248 25.11 4.67 -14.71
CA SER A 248 26.02 4.56 -15.85
C SER A 248 25.34 4.72 -17.21
N SER A 249 24.01 4.68 -17.30
CA SER A 249 23.31 4.70 -18.59
C SER A 249 23.37 6.10 -19.24
N PRO A 250 23.83 6.21 -20.49
CA PRO A 250 24.07 7.50 -21.14
C PRO A 250 22.78 8.24 -21.53
N HIS A 251 21.68 7.54 -21.82
CA HIS A 251 20.45 8.14 -22.35
C HIS A 251 19.19 7.61 -21.67
N SER A 252 18.25 8.50 -21.33
CA SER A 252 16.91 8.12 -20.86
C SER A 252 16.03 7.72 -22.06
N PRO A 253 15.31 6.58 -22.02
CA PRO A 253 14.32 6.24 -23.04
C PRO A 253 13.09 7.15 -22.97
N LEU A 254 12.89 7.87 -21.86
CA LEU A 254 11.85 8.89 -21.73
C LEU A 254 12.39 10.23 -22.24
N ARG A 255 11.91 10.66 -23.42
CA ARG A 255 12.34 11.91 -24.08
C ARG A 255 11.93 13.19 -23.34
N ASP A 256 10.85 13.14 -22.56
CA ASP A 256 10.23 14.31 -21.89
C ASP A 256 10.01 14.09 -20.38
N SER A 257 10.90 13.35 -19.69
CA SER A 257 10.65 13.06 -18.27
C SER A 257 10.81 14.32 -17.41
N VAL A 258 9.72 14.68 -16.71
CA VAL A 258 9.76 15.70 -15.66
C VAL A 258 10.66 15.17 -14.56
N ARG A 259 11.79 15.85 -14.32
CA ARG A 259 12.66 15.52 -13.19
C ARG A 259 11.82 15.53 -11.92
N PRO A 260 11.96 14.53 -11.03
CA PRO A 260 11.24 14.54 -9.76
C PRO A 260 11.46 15.87 -9.05
N SER A 261 10.38 16.57 -8.70
CA SER A 261 10.50 17.75 -7.85
C SER A 261 11.05 17.29 -6.49
N ILE A 262 12.09 17.99 -6.02
CA ILE A 262 12.67 17.74 -4.70
C ILE A 262 11.96 18.67 -3.72
N PRO A 263 11.25 18.14 -2.71
CA PRO A 263 10.64 18.94 -1.68
C PRO A 263 11.67 19.83 -0.98
N THR A 264 11.29 21.09 -0.82
CA THR A 264 11.97 22.08 0.01
C THR A 264 11.88 21.68 1.49
N SER A 265 12.75 22.25 2.32
CA SER A 265 12.70 22.01 3.78
C SER A 265 11.36 22.44 4.39
N ASN A 266 10.73 23.49 3.87
CA ASN A 266 9.41 23.93 4.33
C ASN A 266 8.32 22.90 4.01
N GLU A 267 8.30 22.36 2.79
CA GLU A 267 7.35 21.31 2.41
C GLU A 267 7.55 20.03 3.23
N LEU A 268 8.79 19.66 3.57
CA LEU A 268 9.08 18.51 4.44
C LEU A 268 8.62 18.74 5.89
N ASN A 269 8.74 19.97 6.38
CA ASN A 269 8.21 20.36 7.69
C ASN A 269 6.68 20.35 7.70
N ASP A 270 6.04 20.85 6.65
CA ASP A 270 4.58 20.76 6.48
C ASP A 270 4.09 19.32 6.40
N LEU A 271 4.81 18.46 5.67
CA LEU A 271 4.52 17.04 5.59
C LEU A 271 4.61 16.36 6.96
N THR A 272 5.65 16.67 7.73
CA THR A 272 5.82 16.15 9.09
C THR A 272 4.66 16.59 9.99
N ARG A 273 4.26 17.86 9.93
CA ARG A 273 3.08 18.36 10.66
C ARG A 273 1.79 17.67 10.21
N ALA A 274 1.62 17.41 8.91
CA ALA A 274 0.46 16.72 8.38
C ALA A 274 0.35 15.28 8.90
N ARG A 275 1.48 14.54 8.93
CA ARG A 275 1.54 13.19 9.51
C ARG A 275 1.19 13.17 11.00
N ILE A 276 1.70 14.14 11.77
CA ILE A 276 1.37 14.29 13.19
C ILE A 276 -0.14 14.52 13.38
N ARG A 277 -0.75 15.42 12.61
CA ARG A 277 -2.20 15.66 12.69
C ARG A 277 -2.99 14.40 12.31
N TYR A 278 -2.62 13.75 11.21
CA TYR A 278 -3.29 12.55 10.72
C TYR A 278 -3.29 11.41 11.75
N LEU A 279 -2.12 11.05 12.29
CA LEU A 279 -2.02 9.97 13.28
C LEU A 279 -2.61 10.36 14.63
N THR A 280 -2.64 11.65 14.97
CA THR A 280 -3.37 12.13 16.15
C THR A 280 -4.88 11.95 15.98
N ALA A 281 -5.42 12.23 14.80
CA ALA A 281 -6.83 12.02 14.50
C ALA A 281 -7.22 10.54 14.65
N TRP A 282 -6.40 9.63 14.09
CA TRP A 282 -6.58 8.18 14.28
C TRP A 282 -6.50 7.75 15.75
N ARG A 283 -5.54 8.28 16.51
CA ARG A 283 -5.39 8.00 17.95
C ARG A 283 -6.65 8.37 18.76
N ASN A 284 -7.31 9.45 18.39
CA ASN A 284 -8.49 9.94 19.11
C ASN A 284 -9.81 9.36 18.54
N LEU A 285 -9.75 8.60 17.45
CA LEU A 285 -10.92 8.19 16.68
C LEU A 285 -11.87 7.31 17.49
N ASP A 286 -11.34 6.41 18.31
CA ASP A 286 -12.14 5.50 19.12
C ASP A 286 -13.08 6.24 20.07
N GLU A 287 -12.53 7.20 20.84
CA GLU A 287 -13.29 7.96 21.82
C GLU A 287 -14.34 8.86 21.14
N ILE A 288 -13.98 9.51 20.04
CA ILE A 288 -14.88 10.40 19.31
C ILE A 288 -16.05 9.61 18.71
N LEU A 289 -15.77 8.48 18.05
CA LEU A 289 -16.82 7.63 17.46
C LEU A 289 -17.72 7.02 18.54
N LEU A 290 -17.14 6.58 19.67
CA LEU A 290 -17.90 6.06 20.80
C LEU A 290 -18.89 7.11 21.33
N GLY A 291 -18.45 8.37 21.45
CA GLY A 291 -19.30 9.50 21.83
C GLY A 291 -20.45 9.74 20.86
N ARG A 292 -20.19 9.65 19.54
CA ARG A 292 -21.25 9.77 18.50
C ARG A 292 -22.28 8.64 18.58
N LEU A 293 -21.86 7.45 19.00
CA LEU A 293 -22.70 6.26 19.01
C LEU A 293 -23.36 5.99 20.37
N VAL A 294 -23.04 6.76 21.43
CA VAL A 294 -23.42 6.46 22.82
C VAL A 294 -24.93 6.29 23.02
N CYS A 295 -25.76 7.08 22.33
CA CYS A 295 -27.21 7.05 22.45
C CYS A 295 -27.90 5.90 21.69
N HIS A 296 -27.15 5.10 20.92
CA HIS A 296 -27.72 4.06 20.06
C HIS A 296 -27.56 2.66 20.68
N SER A 297 -28.67 1.98 20.94
CA SER A 297 -28.68 0.61 21.49
C SER A 297 -28.24 -0.46 20.47
N THR A 298 -28.35 -0.15 19.18
CA THR A 298 -27.94 -1.02 18.07
C THR A 298 -27.06 -0.22 17.12
N VAL A 299 -25.87 -0.76 16.84
CA VAL A 299 -24.90 -0.19 15.91
C VAL A 299 -24.54 -1.23 14.87
N TYR A 300 -24.65 -0.84 13.61
CA TYR A 300 -24.14 -1.55 12.45
C TYR A 300 -23.00 -0.76 11.82
N ALA A 301 -22.20 -1.40 10.98
CA ALA A 301 -21.24 -0.69 10.15
C ALA A 301 -21.37 -1.09 8.69
N PHE A 302 -21.22 -0.12 7.78
CA PHE A 302 -21.26 -0.37 6.34
C PHE A 302 -19.83 -0.42 5.78
N GLY A 303 -19.51 -1.51 5.08
CA GLY A 303 -18.19 -1.75 4.48
C GLY A 303 -17.35 -2.75 5.27
N ALA A 304 -16.70 -3.66 4.54
CA ALA A 304 -15.85 -4.73 5.08
C ALA A 304 -14.43 -4.71 4.47
N GLY A 305 -14.02 -3.56 3.93
CA GLY A 305 -12.72 -3.37 3.28
C GLY A 305 -11.62 -2.94 4.24
N GLU A 306 -10.53 -2.45 3.67
CA GLU A 306 -9.34 -1.98 4.37
C GLU A 306 -9.63 -0.97 5.49
N THR A 307 -10.49 0.01 5.22
CA THR A 307 -10.87 1.01 6.22
C THR A 307 -11.58 0.39 7.43
N ALA A 308 -12.42 -0.62 7.20
CA ALA A 308 -13.10 -1.35 8.27
C ALA A 308 -12.09 -2.14 9.12
N THR A 309 -11.08 -2.74 8.49
CA THR A 309 -9.95 -3.38 9.17
C THR A 309 -9.18 -2.39 10.06
N LEU A 310 -8.92 -1.18 9.55
CA LEU A 310 -8.22 -0.13 10.31
C LEU A 310 -9.06 0.37 11.50
N LEU A 311 -10.37 0.54 11.34
CA LEU A 311 -11.27 0.87 12.45
C LEU A 311 -11.29 -0.23 13.51
N ARG A 312 -11.29 -1.52 13.13
CA ARG A 312 -11.16 -2.63 14.06
C ARG A 312 -9.86 -2.57 14.87
N ALA A 313 -8.78 -2.14 14.24
CA ALA A 313 -7.47 -2.03 14.88
C ALA A 313 -7.33 -0.79 15.77
N TYR A 314 -7.82 0.37 15.34
CA TYR A 314 -7.52 1.65 16.00
C TYR A 314 -8.72 2.29 16.69
N ALA A 315 -9.92 1.74 16.52
CA ALA A 315 -11.13 2.09 17.26
C ALA A 315 -11.80 0.86 17.91
N PRO A 316 -11.08 0.07 18.75
CA PRO A 316 -11.57 -1.22 19.21
C PRO A 316 -12.78 -1.13 20.15
N THR A 317 -12.92 -0.06 20.93
CA THR A 317 -14.07 0.12 21.83
C THR A 317 -15.33 0.38 21.02
N THR A 318 -15.24 1.27 20.03
CA THR A 318 -16.28 1.50 19.02
C THR A 318 -16.61 0.23 18.26
N TRP A 319 -15.58 -0.49 17.78
CA TRP A 319 -15.74 -1.71 17.00
C TRP A 319 -16.50 -2.80 17.77
N SER A 320 -16.27 -2.91 19.08
CA SER A 320 -16.97 -3.87 19.96
C SER A 320 -18.48 -3.66 20.04
N ARG A 321 -18.98 -2.48 19.66
CA ARG A 321 -20.41 -2.17 19.63
C ARG A 321 -21.10 -2.57 18.32
N ILE A 322 -20.33 -2.88 17.28
CA ILE A 322 -20.87 -3.22 15.95
C ILE A 322 -21.41 -4.65 15.99
N LYS A 323 -22.70 -4.80 15.69
CA LYS A 323 -23.35 -6.13 15.66
C LYS A 323 -23.13 -6.87 14.35
N ILE A 324 -23.23 -6.16 13.22
CA ILE A 324 -23.21 -6.72 11.87
C ILE A 324 -22.49 -5.74 10.94
N LEU A 325 -21.64 -6.29 10.06
CA LEU A 325 -21.13 -5.60 8.88
C LEU A 325 -22.13 -5.72 7.74
N LEU A 326 -22.61 -4.58 7.27
CA LEU A 326 -23.48 -4.49 6.11
C LEU A 326 -22.62 -4.21 4.87
N VAL A 327 -22.85 -4.98 3.82
CA VAL A 327 -22.20 -4.84 2.52
C VAL A 327 -23.23 -4.98 1.40
N ASP A 328 -22.86 -4.58 0.18
CA ASP A 328 -23.72 -4.80 -0.99
C ASP A 328 -23.76 -6.28 -1.39
N ASP A 329 -22.59 -6.94 -1.40
CA ASP A 329 -22.44 -8.37 -1.68
C ASP A 329 -21.63 -9.05 -0.55
N PRO A 330 -22.25 -9.93 0.25
CA PRO A 330 -21.55 -10.71 1.28
C PRO A 330 -20.57 -11.73 0.72
N ALA A 331 -20.69 -12.12 -0.56
CA ALA A 331 -19.80 -13.09 -1.17
C ALA A 331 -18.38 -12.52 -1.26
N GLY A 332 -17.43 -13.15 -0.55
CA GLY A 332 -16.03 -12.72 -0.50
C GLY A 332 -15.74 -11.54 0.44
N ALA A 333 -16.73 -11.04 1.18
CA ALA A 333 -16.51 -9.99 2.17
C ALA A 333 -15.71 -10.50 3.38
N ARG A 334 -14.76 -9.68 3.86
CA ARG A 334 -13.98 -10.00 5.06
C ARG A 334 -14.89 -9.93 6.29
N ARG A 335 -14.92 -11.00 7.08
CA ARG A 335 -15.78 -11.05 8.28
C ARG A 335 -15.26 -10.20 9.44
N LEU A 336 -13.95 -9.97 9.51
CA LEU A 336 -13.32 -9.11 10.53
C LEU A 336 -13.74 -9.43 11.99
N GLY A 337 -14.09 -10.69 12.26
CA GLY A 337 -14.53 -11.17 13.58
C GLY A 337 -16.00 -10.91 13.93
N ILE A 338 -16.82 -10.41 13.01
CA ILE A 338 -18.26 -10.17 13.21
C ILE A 338 -19.10 -10.68 12.03
N PRO A 339 -20.42 -10.91 12.20
CA PRO A 339 -21.30 -11.33 11.11
C PRO A 339 -21.33 -10.31 9.96
N VAL A 340 -21.50 -10.81 8.73
CA VAL A 340 -21.64 -9.99 7.52
C VAL A 340 -22.97 -10.31 6.85
N GLU A 341 -23.73 -9.28 6.48
CA GLU A 341 -25.02 -9.41 5.81
C GLU A 341 -25.15 -8.44 4.63
N ALA A 342 -26.05 -8.78 3.70
CA ALA A 342 -26.40 -7.88 2.61
C ALA A 342 -27.31 -6.78 3.16
N ILE A 343 -26.96 -5.52 2.88
CA ILE A 343 -27.76 -4.36 3.33
C ILE A 343 -29.17 -4.33 2.72
N SER A 344 -29.40 -5.05 1.63
CA SER A 344 -30.71 -5.20 1.00
C SER A 344 -31.64 -6.16 1.77
N SER A 345 -31.09 -7.08 2.57
CA SER A 345 -31.85 -8.11 3.30
C SER A 345 -32.00 -7.84 4.79
N THR A 346 -31.23 -6.91 5.36
CA THR A 346 -31.27 -6.61 6.79
C THR A 346 -32.45 -5.69 7.11
N ASP A 347 -33.40 -6.16 7.92
CA ASP A 347 -34.46 -5.32 8.48
C ASP A 347 -33.91 -4.47 9.63
N VAL A 348 -33.96 -3.16 9.46
CA VAL A 348 -33.37 -2.21 10.38
C VAL A 348 -34.50 -1.65 11.23
N GLY A 349 -34.64 -2.16 12.46
CA GLY A 349 -35.50 -1.53 13.45
C GLY A 349 -35.16 -0.04 13.58
N GLY A 350 -36.16 0.82 13.62
CA GLY A 350 -35.96 2.27 13.65
C GLY A 350 -35.05 2.69 14.82
N GLY A 351 -34.08 3.57 14.54
CA GLY A 351 -33.17 4.14 15.55
C GLY A 351 -31.79 3.46 15.67
N ALA A 352 -31.50 2.43 14.87
CA ALA A 352 -30.14 1.88 14.77
C ALA A 352 -29.17 2.88 14.14
N ALA A 353 -27.94 2.94 14.66
CA ALA A 353 -26.86 3.70 14.03
C ALA A 353 -26.17 2.87 12.94
N LEU A 354 -25.73 3.56 11.88
CA LEU A 354 -24.89 2.99 10.83
C LEU A 354 -23.57 3.75 10.77
N LEU A 355 -22.50 3.15 11.26
CA LEU A 355 -21.15 3.68 11.08
C LEU A 355 -20.67 3.41 9.65
N LEU A 356 -20.29 4.44 8.91
CA LEU A 356 -19.64 4.22 7.61
C LEU A 356 -18.19 3.78 7.81
N ALA A 357 -17.93 2.48 7.69
CA ALA A 357 -16.60 1.87 7.74
C ALA A 357 -15.91 1.85 6.36
N THR A 358 -16.18 2.88 5.55
CA THR A 358 -15.58 3.12 4.23
C THR A 358 -14.60 4.29 4.30
N HIS A 359 -13.76 4.43 3.26
CA HIS A 359 -12.79 5.51 3.17
C HIS A 359 -13.44 6.89 3.38
N PRO A 360 -12.88 7.79 4.21
CA PRO A 360 -13.42 9.12 4.48
C PRO A 360 -13.90 9.90 3.24
N ARG A 361 -13.07 9.98 2.19
CA ARG A 361 -13.41 10.56 0.86
C ARG A 361 -14.75 10.09 0.26
N THR A 362 -15.20 8.89 0.57
CA THR A 362 -16.44 8.33 0.01
C THR A 362 -17.67 8.63 0.85
N GLN A 363 -17.50 9.02 2.12
CA GLN A 363 -18.60 9.09 3.08
C GLN A 363 -19.57 10.21 2.78
N THR A 364 -19.10 11.38 2.33
CA THR A 364 -19.97 12.49 1.94
C THR A 364 -20.90 12.11 0.78
N ARG A 365 -20.43 11.25 -0.14
CA ARG A 365 -21.24 10.73 -1.26
C ARG A 365 -22.15 9.57 -0.85
N LEU A 366 -21.69 8.71 0.05
CA LEU A 366 -22.41 7.51 0.49
C LEU A 366 -23.48 7.80 1.54
N SER A 367 -23.27 8.76 2.45
CA SER A 367 -24.19 9.06 3.54
C SER A 367 -25.64 9.27 3.07
N PRO A 368 -25.92 10.07 2.02
CA PRO A 368 -27.29 10.30 1.55
C PRO A 368 -28.02 9.05 1.06
N TYR A 369 -27.29 8.02 0.63
CA TYR A 369 -27.89 6.76 0.18
C TYR A 369 -28.56 6.00 1.33
N PHE A 370 -28.12 6.23 2.57
CA PHE A 370 -28.63 5.52 3.75
C PHE A 370 -29.72 6.28 4.51
N ASP A 371 -29.93 7.57 4.23
CA ASP A 371 -30.97 8.39 4.89
C ASP A 371 -32.37 7.78 4.69
N ASN A 372 -32.63 7.22 3.51
CA ASN A 372 -33.90 6.56 3.17
C ASN A 372 -34.09 5.19 3.86
N LYS A 373 -33.04 4.62 4.46
CA LYS A 373 -33.04 3.29 5.09
C LYS A 373 -33.24 3.33 6.62
N ARG A 374 -33.67 4.47 7.18
CA ARG A 374 -33.98 4.68 8.61
C ARG A 374 -32.82 4.47 9.59
N PHE A 375 -31.57 4.53 9.10
CA PHE A 375 -30.40 4.55 9.97
C PHE A 375 -30.11 5.97 10.48
N ALA A 376 -29.56 6.07 11.69
CA ALA A 376 -28.79 7.23 12.10
C ALA A 376 -27.35 7.08 11.57
N VAL A 377 -27.05 7.68 10.42
CA VAL A 377 -25.74 7.54 9.78
C VAL A 377 -24.67 8.30 10.57
N THR A 378 -23.60 7.59 10.93
CA THR A 378 -22.42 8.15 11.58
C THR A 378 -21.25 8.13 10.61
N THR A 379 -20.75 9.31 10.26
CA THR A 379 -19.55 9.50 9.44
C THR A 379 -18.39 10.01 10.31
N TRP A 380 -17.18 10.00 9.77
CA TRP A 380 -15.96 10.45 10.48
C TRP A 380 -14.94 11.13 9.55
N HIS A 381 -15.37 11.48 8.33
CA HIS A 381 -14.56 12.23 7.37
C HIS A 381 -14.15 13.63 7.84
N ASP A 382 -14.83 14.16 8.85
CA ASP A 382 -14.50 15.42 9.51
C ASP A 382 -13.37 15.29 10.55
N ILE A 383 -13.04 14.05 10.97
CA ILE A 383 -11.99 13.75 11.96
C ILE A 383 -10.68 13.44 11.24
N VAL A 384 -10.73 12.48 10.30
CA VAL A 384 -9.59 12.07 9.48
C VAL A 384 -9.85 12.59 8.07
N ASP A 385 -9.26 13.74 7.77
CA ASP A 385 -9.31 14.31 6.42
C ASP A 385 -8.37 13.50 5.51
N ARG A 386 -8.94 13.06 4.37
CA ARG A 386 -8.40 12.13 3.36
C ARG A 386 -8.72 10.66 3.62
#